data_AF-A0A972GGT3-F1
#
_entry.id   AF-A0A972GGT3-F1
#
_cell.length_a   1.000
_cell.length_b   1.000
_cell.length_c   1.000
_cell.angle_alpha   90.00
_cell.angle_beta   90.00
_cell.angle_gamma   90.00
#
_symmetry.space_group_name_H-M   'P 1'
#
loop_
_entity.id
_entity.type
_entity.pdbx_description
1 polymer ?
#
loop_
_entity_poly.entity_id
_entity_poly.type
_entity_poly.pdbx_seq_one_letter_code
_entity_poly.pdbx_strand_id
1 'polypeptide(L)' 'MHLGETLMIDDTPQHECGIFGIYAPDEDVARLTFFGLYALQHRGQESAGIAVSNDHLV' A
#
# COMPACT_ATOMS: atom_id res chain seq x y z
N MET A 1 37.37 4.78 -16.71
CA MET A 1 37.22 5.89 -15.73
C MET A 1 36.00 6.68 -16.19
N HIS A 2 34.82 6.71 -15.56
CA HIS A 2 34.33 6.47 -14.20
C HIS A 2 33.18 5.42 -14.25
N LEU A 3 33.25 4.30 -13.52
CA LEU A 3 32.67 4.04 -12.18
C LEU A 3 31.12 3.88 -12.17
N GLY A 4 30.66 2.63 -11.99
CA GLY A 4 29.46 2.31 -11.20
C GLY A 4 28.12 2.17 -11.93
N GLU A 5 27.93 1.11 -12.72
CA GLU A 5 26.62 0.68 -13.23
C GLU A 5 25.79 0.02 -12.11
N THR A 6 25.43 0.75 -11.06
CA THR A 6 24.37 0.34 -10.14
C THR A 6 23.04 0.79 -10.73
N LEU A 7 22.39 -0.17 -11.41
CA LEU A 7 20.95 -0.40 -11.44
C LEU A 7 20.05 0.85 -11.23
N MET A 8 19.82 1.61 -12.29
CA MET A 8 18.67 2.53 -12.33
C MET A 8 17.50 1.74 -12.91
N ILE A 9 16.90 0.86 -12.10
CA ILE A 9 15.50 0.51 -12.31
C ILE A 9 14.76 1.81 -11.99
N ASP A 10 13.99 2.33 -12.95
CA ASP A 10 13.05 3.42 -12.67
C ASP A 10 12.00 2.87 -11.68
N ASP A 11 12.30 2.96 -10.39
CA ASP A 11 11.44 2.50 -9.28
C ASP A 11 10.27 3.46 -9.02
N THR A 12 10.05 4.43 -9.91
CA THR A 12 8.93 5.34 -9.82
C THR A 12 7.65 4.56 -10.14
N PRO A 13 6.62 4.54 -9.26
CA PRO A 13 5.37 3.87 -9.57
C PRO A 13 4.72 4.50 -10.81
N GLN A 14 4.75 3.78 -11.94
CA GLN A 14 4.23 4.22 -13.23
C GLN A 14 2.71 4.05 -13.35
N HIS A 15 2.09 3.36 -12.38
CA HIS A 15 0.67 2.98 -12.38
C HIS A 15 -0.12 3.81 -11.36
N GLU A 16 -1.36 4.14 -11.71
CA GLU A 16 -2.20 5.05 -10.92
C GLU A 16 -2.55 4.51 -9.53
N CYS A 17 -2.39 3.21 -9.25
CA CYS A 17 -2.81 2.52 -8.02
C CYS A 17 -2.36 3.18 -6.70
N GLY A 18 -3.20 3.09 -5.66
CA GLY A 18 -2.92 3.60 -4.32
C GLY A 18 -2.72 2.49 -3.28
N ILE A 19 -1.84 2.72 -2.30
CA ILE A 19 -1.60 1.81 -1.16
C ILE A 19 -1.86 2.55 0.15
N PHE A 20 -2.51 1.87 1.09
CA PHE A 20 -2.73 2.33 2.46
C PHE A 20 -2.39 1.21 3.44
N GLY A 21 -1.70 1.54 4.53
CA GLY A 21 -1.37 0.61 5.61
C GLY A 21 -1.52 1.28 6.97
N ILE A 22 -2.05 0.54 7.93
CA ILE A 22 -2.26 1.00 9.30
C ILE A 22 -1.91 -0.11 10.29
N TYR A 23 -1.24 0.28 11.37
CA TYR A 23 -1.03 -0.54 12.55
C TYR A 23 -1.61 0.22 13.74
N ALA A 24 -2.70 -0.30 14.30
CA ALA A 24 -3.38 0.28 15.44
C ALA A 24 -3.98 -0.86 16.28
N PRO A 25 -3.26 -1.29 17.34
CA PRO A 25 -3.80 -2.26 18.29
C PRO A 25 -5.15 -1.78 18.86
N ASP A 26 -6.04 -2.72 19.13
CA ASP A 26 -7.38 -2.49 19.69
C ASP A 26 -8.36 -1.67 18.82
N GLU A 27 -7.96 -1.28 17.59
CA GLU A 27 -8.80 -0.56 16.65
C GLU A 27 -9.34 -1.45 15.52
N ASP A 28 -10.46 -1.04 14.90
CA ASP A 28 -10.98 -1.67 13.68
C ASP A 28 -10.15 -1.26 12.46
N VAL A 29 -8.96 -1.86 12.35
CA VAL A 29 -8.00 -1.59 11.26
C VAL A 29 -8.57 -1.94 9.87
N ALA A 30 -9.54 -2.85 9.77
CA ALA A 30 -10.22 -3.15 8.51
C ALA A 30 -11.04 -1.95 8.04
N ARG A 31 -11.86 -1.37 8.93
CA ARG A 31 -12.66 -0.18 8.63
C ARG A 31 -11.80 1.05 8.36
N LEU A 32 -10.75 1.26 9.14
CA LEU A 32 -9.83 2.38 8.93
C LEU A 32 -9.10 2.25 7.58
N THR A 33 -8.68 1.03 7.22
CA THR A 33 -8.08 0.75 5.90
C THR A 33 -9.06 1.01 4.76
N PHE A 34 -10.34 0.65 4.92
CA PHE A 34 -11.37 0.98 3.94
C PHE A 34 -11.47 2.49 3.70
N PHE A 35 -11.53 3.30 4.76
CA PHE A 35 -11.60 4.76 4.59
C PHE A 35 -10.31 5.35 4.00
N GLY A 36 -9.15 4.80 4.35
CA GLY A 36 -7.87 5.18 3.74
C GLY A 36 -7.84 4.92 2.23
N LEU A 37 -8.28 3.74 1.79
CA LEU A 37 -8.39 3.40 0.37
C LEU A 37 -9.47 4.21 -0.34
N TYR A 38 -10.60 4.49 0.32
CA TYR A 38 -11.66 5.34 -0.22
C TYR A 38 -11.15 6.77 -0.50
N ALA A 39 -10.37 7.36 0.40
CA ALA A 39 -9.75 8.67 0.16
C ALA A 39 -8.80 8.65 -1.05
N LEU A 40 -8.22 7.49 -1.37
CA LEU A 40 -7.36 7.25 -2.52
C LEU A 40 -8.10 6.77 -3.77
N GLN A 41 -9.43 6.69 -3.79
CA GLN A 41 -10.16 6.14 -4.95
C GLN A 41 -9.83 6.84 -6.29
N HIS A 42 -9.40 8.09 -6.26
CA HIS A 42 -8.99 8.85 -7.46
C HIS A 42 -7.74 8.27 -8.14
N ARG A 43 -7.07 7.30 -7.51
CA ARG A 43 -5.90 6.55 -7.99
C ARG A 43 -6.27 5.20 -8.62
N GLY A 44 -7.52 4.75 -8.49
CA GLY A 44 -7.93 3.47 -9.08
C GLY A 44 -9.40 3.18 -8.82
N GLN A 45 -10.13 2.84 -9.89
CA GLN A 45 -11.57 2.56 -9.85
C GLN A 45 -11.90 1.11 -10.24
N GLU A 46 -10.91 0.34 -10.67
CA GLU A 46 -11.10 -1.01 -11.22
C GLU A 46 -11.27 -2.07 -10.13
N SER A 47 -10.51 -1.96 -9.02
CA SER A 47 -10.57 -2.88 -7.89
C SER A 47 -9.88 -2.31 -6.65
N ALA A 48 -10.17 -2.89 -5.47
CA ALA A 48 -9.47 -2.64 -4.22
C ALA A 48 -9.46 -3.92 -3.37
N GLY A 49 -8.43 -4.08 -2.51
CA GLY A 49 -8.29 -5.23 -1.63
C GLY A 49 -7.75 -4.83 -0.25
N ILE A 50 -8.17 -5.56 0.79
CA ILE A 50 -7.74 -5.35 2.18
C ILE A 50 -7.30 -6.71 2.75
N ALA A 51 -6.13 -6.73 3.39
CA ALA A 51 -5.65 -7.85 4.19
C ALA A 51 -5.42 -7.38 5.63
N VAL A 52 -5.83 -8.19 6.60
CA VAL A 52 -5.71 -7.87 8.03
C VAL A 52 -5.13 -9.07 8.76
N SER A 53 -4.24 -8.81 9.72
CA SER A 53 -3.73 -9.79 10.67
C SER A 53 -4.23 -9.44 12.07
N ASN A 54 -4.66 -10.45 12.82
CA ASN A 54 -5.16 -10.33 14.19
C ASN A 54 -4.14 -10.85 15.23
N ASP A 55 -2.84 -10.82 14.91
CA ASP A 55 -1.75 -11.27 15.79
C ASP A 55 -1.91 -12.73 16.28
N HIS A 56 -2.66 -13.57 15.56
CA HIS A 56 -2.68 -15.00 15.81
C HIS A 56 -1.33 -15.59 15.42
N LEU A 57 -0.45 -15.77 16.41
CA LEU A 57 0.70 -16.65 16.31
C LEU A 57 0.20 -18.06 15.98
N VAL A 58 0.45 -18.48 14.74
CA VAL A 58 0.28 -19.86 14.28
C VAL A 58 1.45 -20.73 14.73
#